data_AF-A0A2V5JPQ8-F1
#
_entry.id   AF-A0A2V5JPQ8-F1
#
_cell.length_a   1.000
_cell.length_b   1.000
_cell.length_c   1.000
_cell.angle_alpha   90.00
_cell.angle_beta   90.00
_cell.angle_gamma   90.00
#
_symmetry.space_group_name_H-M   'P 1'
#
loop_
_entity.id
_entity.type
_entity.pdbx_description
1 polymer ?
#
loop_
_entity_poly.entity_id
_entity_poly.type
_entity_poly.pdbx_seq_one_letter_code
_entity_poly.pdbx_strand_id
1 'polypeptide(L)'
;MKMNLDDPRLTAYALGELEEPEKSAIARAIADSPEAQRVVLETQQVAQALRLQYKLELKEEWIAPRKAGPLAIAAVLTLLALIGALVLATNRSGSALHLAGSSPREQAESGRFSAVEGEEASQFAPDPSRDFGAASYAYVGEHPFVSVSSNPHSGFPIVVTPGSYSEVFQSINAGVLPPKDTVRIEQMINYFNYDYPEPRSDELFSVNVDVAGCPWDQSHRLVRIGLKGRKASSDVHGANIIARDTKIDIEFNPVRIGSYRLIGYDRRSLQGENSNREGAPDHGIAAGYTVTALYELVPVAQQFITRQEAQTLLSAKLRFKKPDGNGEVQSIERSVTDDGVDFAQAHPDLKFAAAVAEFGMILCDSGYKGSGTLGAVLKWAQEGKGDDANGYRAGFIEMVRKTQTLKKS
;
A
#
# COMPACT_ATOMS: atom_id res chain seq x y z
N MET A 1 -40.17 19.42 -12.76
CA MET A 1 -40.24 18.19 -13.58
C MET A 1 -39.10 17.30 -13.10
N LYS A 2 -39.36 16.06 -12.65
CA LYS A 2 -38.26 15.18 -12.19
C LYS A 2 -37.39 14.83 -13.38
N MET A 3 -36.12 15.19 -13.34
CA MET A 3 -35.16 14.89 -14.40
C MET A 3 -34.79 13.41 -14.37
N ASN A 4 -34.68 12.79 -15.53
CA ASN A 4 -34.21 11.41 -15.65
C ASN A 4 -32.68 11.38 -15.50
N LEU A 5 -32.17 10.59 -14.54
CA LEU A 5 -30.74 10.48 -14.27
C LEU A 5 -29.99 9.69 -15.35
N ASP A 6 -30.70 8.89 -16.15
CA ASP A 6 -30.16 8.15 -17.30
C ASP A 6 -30.18 8.96 -18.61
N ASP A 7 -30.46 10.27 -18.54
CA ASP A 7 -30.45 11.14 -19.72
C ASP A 7 -29.01 11.34 -20.23
N PRO A 8 -28.66 10.91 -21.46
CA PRO A 8 -27.31 11.05 -22.00
C PRO A 8 -26.83 12.51 -22.10
N ARG A 9 -27.76 13.48 -22.07
CA ARG A 9 -27.43 14.90 -22.04
C ARG A 9 -26.78 15.35 -20.73
N LEU A 10 -26.94 14.61 -19.63
CA LEU A 10 -26.23 14.89 -18.38
C LEU A 10 -24.73 14.62 -18.52
N THR A 11 -24.36 13.53 -19.19
CA THR A 11 -22.97 13.22 -19.50
C THR A 11 -22.38 14.23 -20.48
N ALA A 12 -23.11 14.56 -21.55
CA ALA A 12 -22.67 15.59 -22.51
C ALA A 12 -22.50 16.97 -21.84
N TYR A 13 -23.40 17.35 -20.94
CA TYR A 13 -23.26 18.57 -20.13
C TYR A 13 -22.03 18.53 -19.23
N ALA A 14 -21.81 17.42 -18.53
CA ALA A 14 -20.67 17.23 -17.64
C ALA A 14 -19.31 17.29 -18.38
N LEU A 15 -19.26 16.75 -19.61
CA LEU A 15 -18.06 16.76 -20.45
C LEU A 15 -17.81 18.10 -21.18
N GLY A 16 -18.81 18.99 -21.19
CA GLY A 16 -18.76 20.29 -21.86
C GLY A 16 -19.06 20.24 -23.37
N GLU A 17 -19.80 19.21 -23.81
CA GLU A 17 -20.08 18.93 -25.22
C GLU A 17 -21.43 19.49 -25.71
N LEU A 18 -22.19 20.15 -24.83
CA LEU A 18 -23.45 20.79 -25.19
C LEU A 18 -23.26 22.25 -25.58
N GLU A 19 -23.95 22.65 -26.65
CA GLU A 19 -24.04 24.03 -27.13
C GLU A 19 -25.33 24.71 -26.65
N GLU A 20 -25.41 26.03 -26.79
CA GLU A 20 -26.63 26.78 -26.52
C GLU A 20 -27.69 26.54 -27.61
N PRO A 21 -29.00 26.45 -27.28
CA PRO A 21 -29.63 26.72 -25.99
C PRO A 21 -29.79 25.49 -25.07
N GLU A 22 -29.38 24.31 -25.53
CA GLU A 22 -29.59 23.04 -24.83
C GLU A 22 -28.82 22.98 -23.51
N LYS A 23 -27.59 23.49 -23.51
CA LYS A 23 -26.78 23.64 -22.30
C LYS A 23 -27.49 24.43 -21.22
N SER A 24 -28.09 25.57 -21.55
CA SER A 24 -28.87 26.39 -20.60
C SER A 24 -30.16 25.72 -20.11
N ALA A 25 -30.79 24.86 -20.92
CA ALA A 25 -31.97 24.11 -20.51
C ALA A 25 -31.62 22.99 -19.53
N ILE A 26 -30.54 22.26 -19.80
CA ILE A 26 -30.02 21.20 -18.93
C ILE A 26 -29.45 21.79 -17.63
N ALA A 27 -28.74 22.93 -17.68
CA ALA A 27 -28.23 23.62 -16.51
C ALA A 27 -29.35 23.99 -15.51
N ARG A 28 -30.49 24.48 -16.01
CA ARG A 28 -31.67 24.80 -15.19
C ARG A 28 -32.26 23.54 -14.56
N ALA A 29 -32.38 22.46 -15.32
CA ALA A 29 -32.91 21.19 -14.81
C ALA A 29 -31.98 20.54 -13.76
N ILE A 30 -30.66 20.72 -13.88
CA ILE A 30 -29.67 20.30 -12.86
C ILE A 30 -29.77 21.18 -11.61
N ALA A 31 -29.96 22.49 -11.75
CA ALA A 31 -30.06 23.40 -10.61
C ALA A 31 -31.20 23.03 -9.65
N ASP A 32 -32.29 22.48 -10.18
CA ASP A 32 -33.48 22.06 -9.43
C ASP A 32 -33.40 20.62 -8.86
N SER A 33 -32.29 19.89 -9.06
CA SER A 33 -32.11 18.51 -8.57
C SER A 33 -30.73 18.26 -7.95
N PRO A 34 -30.63 18.06 -6.63
CA PRO A 34 -29.39 17.70 -5.95
C PRO A 34 -28.76 16.40 -6.46
N GLU A 35 -29.58 15.41 -6.85
CA GLU A 35 -29.13 14.12 -7.38
C GLU A 35 -28.45 14.28 -8.75
N ALA A 36 -28.99 15.13 -9.61
CA ALA A 36 -28.39 15.43 -10.89
C ALA A 36 -27.08 16.23 -10.76
N GLN A 37 -27.01 17.15 -9.80
CA GLN A 37 -25.77 17.86 -9.47
C GLN A 37 -24.66 16.89 -9.07
N ARG A 38 -25.01 15.86 -8.29
CA ARG A 38 -24.07 14.81 -7.90
C ARG A 38 -23.56 14.00 -9.09
N VAL A 39 -24.45 13.54 -9.97
CA VAL A 39 -24.07 12.76 -11.17
C VAL A 39 -23.16 13.57 -12.10
N VAL A 40 -23.45 14.86 -12.29
CA VAL A 40 -22.61 15.76 -13.11
C VAL A 40 -21.24 15.95 -12.47
N LEU A 41 -21.17 16.14 -11.15
CA LEU A 41 -19.91 16.28 -10.42
C LEU A 41 -19.06 15.00 -10.50
N GLU A 42 -19.65 13.83 -10.27
CA GLU A 42 -18.97 12.54 -10.36
C GLU A 42 -18.42 12.30 -11.77
N THR A 43 -19.20 12.62 -12.80
CA THR A 43 -18.79 12.52 -14.21
C THR A 43 -17.63 13.47 -14.53
N GLN A 44 -17.67 14.70 -14.03
CA GLN A 44 -16.60 15.69 -14.20
C GLN A 44 -15.30 15.24 -13.53
N GLN A 45 -15.37 14.66 -12.34
CA GLN A 45 -14.21 14.15 -11.61
C GLN A 45 -13.55 12.98 -12.35
N VAL A 46 -14.34 12.03 -12.86
CA VAL A 46 -13.83 10.91 -13.67
C VAL A 46 -13.19 11.41 -14.96
N ALA A 47 -13.83 12.34 -15.67
CA ALA A 47 -13.28 12.93 -16.89
C ALA A 47 -11.98 13.71 -16.63
N GLN A 48 -11.88 14.40 -15.48
CA GLN A 48 -10.67 15.10 -15.08
C GLN A 48 -9.53 14.14 -14.74
N ALA A 49 -9.81 13.05 -14.02
CA ALA A 49 -8.83 12.01 -13.72
C ALA A 49 -8.26 11.36 -15.00
N LEU A 50 -9.13 11.03 -15.94
CA LEU A 50 -8.76 10.49 -17.26
C LEU A 50 -7.92 11.48 -18.08
N ARG A 51 -8.30 12.77 -18.10
CA ARG A 51 -7.52 13.83 -18.78
C ARG A 51 -6.14 14.01 -18.15
N LEU A 52 -6.01 13.87 -16.84
CA LEU A 52 -4.73 13.97 -16.14
C LEU A 52 -3.84 12.77 -16.47
N GLN A 53 -4.41 11.56 -16.47
CA GLN A 53 -3.72 10.34 -16.87
C GLN A 53 -3.23 10.43 -18.32
N TYR A 54 -4.09 10.87 -19.26
CA TYR A 54 -3.72 11.04 -20.66
C TYR A 54 -2.64 12.12 -20.87
N LYS A 55 -2.68 13.22 -20.11
CA LYS A 55 -1.62 14.25 -20.15
C LYS A 55 -0.28 13.76 -19.63
N LEU A 56 -0.27 12.78 -18.71
CA LEU A 56 0.95 12.16 -18.21
C LEU A 56 1.54 11.21 -19.24
N GLU A 57 0.70 10.39 -19.90
CA GLU A 57 1.11 9.49 -20.99
C GLU A 57 1.68 10.27 -22.19
N LEU A 58 1.03 11.37 -22.61
CA LEU A 58 1.55 12.22 -23.70
C LEU A 58 2.87 12.93 -23.37
N LYS A 59 3.20 13.12 -22.08
CA LYS A 59 4.45 13.75 -21.65
C LYS A 59 5.64 12.78 -21.72
N GLU A 60 5.38 11.47 -21.65
CA GLU A 60 6.40 10.43 -21.86
C GLU A 60 6.77 10.27 -23.35
N GLU A 61 5.86 10.55 -24.28
CA GLU A 61 6.10 10.39 -25.73
C GLU A 61 7.03 11.45 -26.36
N TRP A 62 7.40 12.53 -25.66
CA TRP A 62 8.29 13.59 -26.19
C TRP A 62 9.80 13.27 -26.08
N ILE A 63 10.19 12.11 -25.54
CA ILE A 63 11.59 11.66 -25.49
C ILE A 63 11.83 10.52 -26.52
N ALA A 64 12.16 10.96 -27.74
CA ALA A 64 12.72 10.21 -28.88
C ALA A 64 11.77 9.28 -29.70
N PRO A 65 11.88 9.30 -31.06
CA PRO A 65 10.92 8.65 -31.94
C PRO A 65 11.29 7.19 -32.16
N ARG A 66 10.45 6.25 -31.70
CA ARG A 66 10.48 4.86 -32.18
C ARG A 66 9.07 4.39 -32.48
N LYS A 67 8.90 4.01 -33.76
CA LYS A 67 7.77 3.36 -34.46
C LYS A 67 6.59 3.00 -33.55
N ALA A 68 5.44 3.62 -33.84
CA ALA A 68 4.14 3.34 -33.25
C ALA A 68 3.96 1.84 -32.95
N GLY A 69 4.10 1.51 -31.66
CA GLY A 69 3.83 0.19 -31.11
C GLY A 69 2.33 0.00 -30.85
N PRO A 70 1.89 -1.24 -30.61
CA PRO A 70 0.47 -1.65 -30.66
C PRO A 70 -0.46 -1.02 -29.61
N LEU A 71 0.02 -0.10 -28.76
CA LEU A 71 -0.75 0.54 -27.69
C LEU A 71 -1.47 1.84 -28.09
N ALA A 72 -0.97 2.59 -29.09
CA ALA A 72 -1.74 3.70 -29.67
C ALA A 72 -3.00 3.19 -30.41
N ILE A 73 -2.93 1.95 -30.90
CA ILE A 73 -4.06 1.23 -31.47
C ILE A 73 -5.00 0.76 -30.35
N ALA A 74 -4.51 0.36 -29.16
CA ALA A 74 -5.34 -0.10 -28.05
C ALA A 74 -6.28 0.98 -27.46
N ALA A 75 -5.86 2.24 -27.39
CA ALA A 75 -6.70 3.34 -26.91
C ALA A 75 -7.78 3.78 -27.93
N VAL A 76 -7.45 3.73 -29.22
CA VAL A 76 -8.43 3.92 -30.30
C VAL A 76 -9.36 2.70 -30.42
N LEU A 77 -8.87 1.49 -30.11
CA LEU A 77 -9.65 0.25 -30.09
C LEU A 77 -10.54 0.12 -28.86
N THR A 78 -10.21 0.65 -27.68
CA THR A 78 -11.15 0.67 -26.54
C THR A 78 -12.29 1.66 -26.80
N LEU A 79 -12.02 2.78 -27.48
CA LEU A 79 -13.04 3.74 -27.93
C LEU A 79 -13.92 3.15 -29.06
N LEU A 80 -13.33 2.44 -30.02
CA LEU A 80 -14.08 1.70 -31.06
C LEU A 80 -14.76 0.43 -30.51
N ALA A 81 -14.29 -0.17 -29.42
CA ALA A 81 -14.91 -1.33 -28.78
C ALA A 81 -16.14 -0.93 -27.94
N LEU A 82 -16.16 0.27 -27.35
CA LEU A 82 -17.35 0.81 -26.68
C LEU A 82 -18.44 1.22 -27.70
N ILE A 83 -18.04 1.68 -28.89
CA ILE A 83 -18.97 1.96 -30.01
C ILE A 83 -19.35 0.64 -30.74
N GLY A 84 -18.43 -0.32 -30.82
CA GLY A 84 -18.57 -1.60 -31.54
C GLY A 84 -19.28 -2.70 -30.73
N ALA A 85 -19.29 -2.62 -29.40
CA ALA A 85 -20.10 -3.48 -28.53
C ALA A 85 -21.62 -3.23 -28.70
N LEU A 86 -22.00 -2.19 -29.44
CA LEU A 86 -23.37 -1.96 -29.90
C LEU A 86 -23.66 -2.53 -31.30
N VAL A 87 -22.66 -3.02 -32.06
CA VAL A 87 -22.84 -3.32 -33.50
C VAL A 87 -22.56 -4.78 -33.90
N LEU A 88 -21.82 -5.60 -33.14
CA LEU A 88 -21.51 -6.96 -33.63
C LEU A 88 -21.69 -8.06 -32.59
N ALA A 89 -22.97 -8.32 -32.30
CA ALA A 89 -23.47 -9.69 -32.17
C ALA A 89 -23.43 -10.40 -33.54
N THR A 90 -22.26 -10.59 -34.15
CA THR A 90 -22.06 -11.59 -35.22
C THR A 90 -20.58 -11.91 -35.39
N ASN A 91 -20.29 -13.22 -35.28
CA ASN A 91 -19.20 -13.96 -35.92
C ASN A 91 -17.89 -14.19 -35.14
N ARG A 92 -17.62 -15.49 -34.96
CA ARG A 92 -16.46 -16.17 -34.38
C ARG A 92 -15.28 -16.19 -35.37
N SER A 93 -14.04 -16.27 -34.85
CA SER A 93 -13.09 -17.40 -35.02
C SER A 93 -11.60 -16.99 -34.93
N GLY A 94 -10.77 -17.81 -34.27
CA GLY A 94 -9.41 -18.14 -34.78
C GLY A 94 -8.15 -17.77 -33.96
N SER A 95 -7.75 -18.67 -33.06
CA SER A 95 -6.41 -19.27 -32.78
C SER A 95 -5.06 -18.54 -32.91
N ALA A 96 -4.36 -18.49 -31.76
CA ALA A 96 -2.99 -18.97 -31.40
C ALA A 96 -1.79 -18.96 -32.37
N LEU A 97 -0.61 -18.52 -31.87
CA LEU A 97 0.67 -19.22 -32.10
C LEU A 97 1.81 -18.84 -31.13
N HIS A 98 2.52 -19.89 -30.70
CA HIS A 98 3.75 -19.98 -29.90
C HIS A 98 5.00 -19.41 -30.63
N LEU A 99 6.07 -19.09 -29.86
CA LEU A 99 7.42 -19.67 -30.07
C LEU A 99 8.40 -19.31 -28.92
N ALA A 100 9.33 -20.23 -28.71
CA ALA A 100 10.28 -20.36 -27.61
C ALA A 100 11.74 -20.04 -28.02
N GLY A 101 12.64 -20.00 -27.03
CA GLY A 101 14.11 -20.14 -27.17
C GLY A 101 14.87 -19.08 -26.36
N SER A 102 15.31 -19.33 -25.11
CA SER A 102 16.41 -20.16 -24.59
C SER A 102 17.84 -19.59 -24.76
N SER A 103 18.36 -19.03 -23.65
CA SER A 103 19.66 -19.37 -22.99
C SER A 103 21.02 -18.94 -23.64
N PRO A 104 22.18 -19.00 -22.93
CA PRO A 104 22.53 -18.70 -21.52
C PRO A 104 23.94 -18.02 -21.31
N ARG A 105 24.35 -17.88 -20.03
CA ARG A 105 25.72 -17.66 -19.45
C ARG A 105 26.24 -16.20 -19.42
N GLU A 106 27.03 -15.73 -18.43
CA GLU A 106 28.01 -16.39 -17.54
C GLU A 106 28.31 -15.55 -16.27
N GLN A 107 28.92 -16.20 -15.28
CA GLN A 107 29.23 -15.77 -13.90
C GLN A 107 30.43 -14.79 -13.78
N ALA A 108 30.45 -14.01 -12.69
CA ALA A 108 31.68 -13.53 -12.07
C ALA A 108 31.51 -13.41 -10.54
N GLU A 109 32.26 -14.24 -9.81
CA GLU A 109 32.68 -14.12 -8.40
C GLU A 109 33.61 -12.89 -8.22
N SER A 110 33.94 -12.28 -7.08
CA SER A 110 33.63 -12.40 -5.64
C SER A 110 34.10 -11.10 -4.97
N GLY A 111 33.53 -10.75 -3.82
CA GLY A 111 34.00 -9.64 -2.98
C GLY A 111 33.36 -9.69 -1.59
N ARG A 112 33.96 -10.48 -0.70
CA ARG A 112 33.49 -10.85 0.64
C ARG A 112 33.23 -9.63 1.56
N PHE A 113 31.96 -9.42 1.93
CA PHE A 113 31.57 -8.97 3.26
C PHE A 113 30.92 -10.16 3.96
N SER A 114 31.51 -10.60 5.08
CA SER A 114 31.01 -11.75 5.82
C SER A 114 29.69 -11.37 6.50
N ALA A 115 28.59 -11.95 6.02
CA ALA A 115 27.31 -11.92 6.70
C ALA A 115 27.43 -12.81 7.93
N VAL A 116 27.53 -12.20 9.11
CA VAL A 116 27.42 -12.89 10.38
C VAL A 116 26.45 -12.08 11.23
N GLU A 117 25.45 -12.79 11.76
CA GLU A 117 24.47 -12.36 12.77
C GLU A 117 23.21 -11.62 12.30
N GLY A 118 22.71 -11.96 11.10
CA GLY A 118 21.28 -11.91 10.75
C GLY A 118 20.45 -13.11 11.24
N GLU A 119 21.09 -14.05 11.94
CA GLU A 119 20.52 -15.38 12.19
C GLU A 119 19.39 -15.41 13.22
N GLU A 120 19.25 -14.44 14.12
CA GLU A 120 18.13 -14.47 15.09
C GLU A 120 16.80 -14.01 14.49
N ALA A 121 16.80 -13.13 13.47
CA ALA A 121 15.63 -12.92 12.63
C ALA A 121 15.37 -14.16 11.74
N SER A 122 16.44 -14.90 11.42
CA SER A 122 16.41 -16.10 10.57
C SER A 122 15.97 -17.38 11.29
N GLN A 123 16.02 -17.45 12.62
CA GLN A 123 15.57 -18.63 13.36
C GLN A 123 14.04 -18.79 13.36
N PHE A 124 13.30 -17.72 13.06
CA PHE A 124 11.84 -17.73 12.91
C PHE A 124 11.36 -17.17 11.56
N ALA A 125 12.29 -16.74 10.68
CA ALA A 125 11.94 -16.45 9.30
C ALA A 125 11.64 -17.76 8.55
N PRO A 126 10.62 -17.77 7.68
CA PRO A 126 10.38 -18.89 6.79
C PRO A 126 11.66 -19.21 5.98
N ASP A 127 12.09 -20.47 5.97
CA ASP A 127 13.27 -20.97 5.24
C ASP A 127 13.33 -20.44 3.79
N PRO A 128 14.31 -19.62 3.40
CA PRO A 128 14.35 -19.01 2.07
C PRO A 128 14.48 -20.04 0.93
N SER A 129 14.82 -21.30 1.22
CA SER A 129 14.85 -22.40 0.25
C SER A 129 13.50 -23.11 0.07
N ARG A 130 12.52 -22.85 0.94
CA ARG A 130 11.13 -23.21 0.70
C ARG A 130 10.52 -22.17 -0.23
N ASP A 131 10.19 -22.60 -1.45
CA ASP A 131 9.39 -21.82 -2.37
C ASP A 131 8.02 -21.53 -1.73
N PHE A 132 7.89 -20.35 -1.11
CA PHE A 132 6.63 -19.84 -0.54
C PHE A 132 5.66 -19.34 -1.63
N GLY A 133 5.81 -19.80 -2.87
CA GLY A 133 4.96 -19.40 -3.99
C GLY A 133 5.22 -17.97 -4.45
N ALA A 134 6.36 -17.40 -4.10
CA ALA A 134 6.83 -16.11 -4.63
C ALA A 134 7.56 -16.35 -5.96
N ALA A 135 6.87 -16.96 -6.93
CA ALA A 135 7.27 -16.79 -8.32
C ALA A 135 7.40 -15.29 -8.59
N SER A 136 8.40 -14.88 -9.36
CA SER A 136 8.70 -13.48 -9.70
C SER A 136 7.44 -12.72 -10.16
N TYR A 137 6.76 -12.06 -9.24
CA TYR A 137 5.54 -11.31 -9.52
C TYR A 137 5.94 -9.84 -9.62
N ALA A 138 6.06 -9.36 -10.86
CA ALA A 138 6.35 -7.96 -11.15
C ALA A 138 5.41 -7.04 -10.36
N TYR A 139 5.99 -6.10 -9.63
CA TYR A 139 5.30 -5.05 -8.90
C TYR A 139 4.32 -4.30 -9.82
N VAL A 140 3.04 -4.21 -9.43
CA VAL A 140 1.98 -3.60 -10.28
C VAL A 140 1.59 -2.18 -9.86
N GLY A 141 2.41 -1.53 -9.06
CA GLY A 141 2.15 -0.19 -8.54
C GLY A 141 1.46 -0.18 -7.18
N GLU A 142 1.63 0.96 -6.52
CA GLU A 142 1.11 1.25 -5.18
C GLU A 142 -0.42 1.26 -5.11
N HIS A 143 -0.95 1.02 -3.92
CA HIS A 143 -2.36 1.22 -3.63
C HIS A 143 -2.77 2.67 -3.80
N PRO A 144 -3.88 2.95 -4.51
CA PRO A 144 -4.48 4.27 -4.50
C PRO A 144 -5.16 4.55 -3.17
N PHE A 145 -5.50 5.82 -2.95
CA PHE A 145 -6.42 6.18 -1.87
C PHE A 145 -7.80 5.56 -2.14
N VAL A 146 -8.34 4.93 -1.11
CA VAL A 146 -9.69 4.34 -1.09
C VAL A 146 -10.60 5.25 -0.28
N SER A 147 -11.78 5.57 -0.81
CA SER A 147 -12.76 6.39 -0.08
C SER A 147 -13.45 5.56 1.02
N VAL A 148 -13.36 6.04 2.26
CA VAL A 148 -14.00 5.40 3.43
C VAL A 148 -15.52 5.36 3.28
N SER A 149 -16.11 6.36 2.62
CA SER A 149 -17.56 6.39 2.37
C SER A 149 -18.04 5.25 1.46
N SER A 150 -17.14 4.70 0.62
CA SER A 150 -17.44 3.60 -0.30
C SER A 150 -17.00 2.25 0.24
N ASN A 151 -15.82 2.20 0.88
CA ASN A 151 -15.28 1.00 1.51
C ASN A 151 -14.56 1.43 2.79
N PRO A 152 -15.17 1.26 3.98
CA PRO A 152 -14.56 1.65 5.24
C PRO A 152 -13.62 0.59 5.82
N HIS A 153 -13.43 -0.56 5.16
CA HIS A 153 -12.62 -1.67 5.66
C HIS A 153 -11.35 -1.91 4.84
N SER A 154 -10.26 -2.24 5.53
CA SER A 154 -8.99 -2.66 4.93
C SER A 154 -8.39 -3.83 5.70
N GLY A 155 -7.57 -4.63 5.02
CA GLY A 155 -6.74 -5.67 5.66
C GLY A 155 -5.30 -5.57 5.19
N PHE A 156 -4.41 -6.39 5.74
CA PHE A 156 -3.10 -6.63 5.13
C PHE A 156 -2.62 -8.05 5.40
N PRO A 157 -1.81 -8.64 4.49
CA PRO A 157 -1.13 -9.90 4.74
C PRO A 157 -0.29 -9.84 6.01
N ILE A 158 -0.53 -10.75 6.94
CA ILE A 158 0.20 -10.81 8.22
C ILE A 158 1.59 -11.42 8.02
N VAL A 159 1.74 -12.37 7.10
CA VAL A 159 3.03 -12.99 6.80
C VAL A 159 3.69 -12.21 5.67
N VAL A 160 4.76 -11.49 6.01
CA VAL A 160 5.55 -10.67 5.08
C VAL A 160 6.99 -11.18 5.04
N THR A 161 7.56 -11.29 3.84
CA THR A 161 8.98 -11.61 3.66
C THR A 161 9.82 -10.33 3.62
N PRO A 162 11.01 -10.28 4.24
CA PRO A 162 11.81 -9.05 4.31
C PRO A 162 12.81 -8.90 3.13
N GLY A 163 12.57 -9.55 1.99
CA GLY A 163 13.56 -9.75 0.91
C GLY A 163 14.05 -8.46 0.25
N SER A 164 13.16 -7.52 -0.04
CA SER A 164 13.50 -6.29 -0.78
C SER A 164 14.53 -5.41 -0.07
N TYR A 165 14.58 -5.41 1.27
CA TYR A 165 15.59 -4.63 1.99
C TYR A 165 17.02 -5.07 1.61
N SER A 166 17.26 -6.38 1.58
CA SER A 166 18.56 -6.95 1.24
C SER A 166 18.99 -6.62 -0.18
N GLU A 167 18.05 -6.64 -1.14
CA GLU A 167 18.31 -6.28 -2.54
C GLU A 167 18.64 -4.79 -2.71
N VAL A 168 17.87 -3.92 -2.03
CA VAL A 168 18.12 -2.47 -1.99
C VAL A 168 19.49 -2.18 -1.38
N PHE A 169 19.80 -2.81 -0.25
CA PHE A 169 21.08 -2.69 0.43
C PHE A 169 22.25 -3.15 -0.45
N GLN A 170 22.12 -4.29 -1.12
CA GLN A 170 23.14 -4.80 -2.03
C GLN A 170 23.38 -3.84 -3.21
N SER A 171 22.30 -3.34 -3.83
CA SER A 171 22.39 -2.41 -4.97
C SER A 171 23.12 -1.13 -4.58
N ILE A 172 22.73 -0.51 -3.47
CA ILE A 172 23.33 0.74 -2.99
C ILE A 172 24.80 0.55 -2.61
N ASN A 173 25.15 -0.59 -2.01
CA ASN A 173 26.55 -0.90 -1.70
C ASN A 173 27.39 -1.21 -2.94
N ALA A 174 26.77 -1.67 -4.03
CA ALA A 174 27.42 -1.79 -5.33
C ALA A 174 27.55 -0.43 -6.06
N GLY A 175 27.08 0.67 -5.46
CA GLY A 175 27.20 2.01 -6.03
C GLY A 175 26.16 2.33 -7.10
N VAL A 176 25.05 1.59 -7.16
CA VAL A 176 23.96 1.82 -8.11
C VAL A 176 22.62 1.94 -7.38
N LEU A 177 21.66 2.66 -7.97
CA LEU A 177 20.30 2.69 -7.45
C LEU A 177 19.58 1.37 -7.81
N PRO A 178 18.75 0.82 -6.90
CA PRO A 178 17.96 -0.36 -7.21
C PRO A 178 16.96 -0.03 -8.32
N PRO A 179 16.59 -1.01 -9.18
CA PRO A 179 15.44 -0.86 -10.07
C PRO A 179 14.18 -0.48 -9.28
N LYS A 180 13.37 0.43 -9.81
CA LYS A 180 12.20 0.97 -9.08
C LYS A 180 11.18 -0.10 -8.70
N ASP A 181 11.05 -1.13 -9.54
CA ASP A 181 10.10 -2.24 -9.43
C ASP A 181 10.53 -3.33 -8.46
N THR A 182 11.76 -3.31 -7.94
CA THR A 182 12.24 -4.24 -6.91
C THR A 182 12.08 -3.69 -5.49
N VAL A 183 11.72 -2.41 -5.36
CA VAL A 183 11.54 -1.74 -4.06
C VAL A 183 10.15 -2.04 -3.51
N ARG A 184 10.09 -2.92 -2.51
CA ARG A 184 8.88 -3.35 -1.80
C ARG A 184 8.89 -2.76 -0.40
N ILE A 185 8.20 -1.63 -0.25
CA ILE A 185 8.21 -0.83 0.99
C ILE A 185 7.72 -1.64 2.20
N GLU A 186 6.70 -2.48 2.04
CA GLU A 186 6.18 -3.35 3.10
C GLU A 186 7.24 -4.35 3.59
N GLN A 187 8.05 -4.88 2.68
CA GLN A 187 9.14 -5.79 3.04
C GLN A 187 10.29 -5.06 3.72
N MET A 188 10.59 -3.83 3.27
CA MET A 188 11.60 -2.98 3.89
C MET A 188 11.21 -2.58 5.32
N ILE A 189 9.95 -2.20 5.56
CA ILE A 189 9.44 -1.88 6.89
C ILE A 189 9.56 -3.09 7.83
N ASN A 190 9.21 -4.28 7.34
CA ASN A 190 9.21 -5.53 8.11
C ASN A 190 10.58 -6.24 8.19
N TYR A 191 11.64 -5.64 7.64
CA TYR A 191 13.02 -6.07 7.91
C TYR A 191 13.47 -5.71 9.35
N PHE A 192 12.88 -4.66 9.94
CA PHE A 192 13.31 -4.12 11.22
C PHE A 192 12.46 -4.60 12.38
N ASN A 193 13.10 -4.75 13.55
CA ASN A 193 12.40 -4.93 14.81
C ASN A 193 11.87 -3.60 15.34
N TYR A 194 10.71 -3.66 15.99
CA TYR A 194 10.06 -2.55 16.68
C TYR A 194 9.70 -2.97 18.10
N ASP A 195 9.69 -2.01 19.02
CA ASP A 195 9.56 -2.23 20.45
C ASP A 195 8.08 -2.33 20.88
N TYR A 196 7.36 -3.27 20.27
CA TYR A 196 5.97 -3.52 20.61
C TYR A 196 5.85 -4.12 22.03
N PRO A 197 4.90 -3.62 22.84
CA PRO A 197 4.51 -4.24 24.11
C PRO A 197 4.26 -5.75 23.96
N GLU A 198 4.69 -6.53 24.95
CA GLU A 198 4.34 -7.95 25.01
C GLU A 198 2.81 -8.12 25.15
N PRO A 199 2.22 -9.19 24.60
CA PRO A 199 0.81 -9.51 24.81
C PRO A 199 0.47 -9.61 26.30
N ARG A 200 -0.77 -9.26 26.66
CA ARG A 200 -1.29 -9.53 28.02
C ARG A 200 -1.25 -11.03 28.30
N SER A 201 -1.18 -11.41 29.58
CA SER A 201 -1.01 -12.81 30.01
C SER A 201 -2.09 -13.77 29.49
N ASP A 202 -3.27 -13.25 29.13
CA ASP A 202 -4.41 -13.95 28.54
C ASP A 202 -4.50 -13.84 27.00
N GLU A 203 -3.72 -12.96 26.36
CA GLU A 203 -3.76 -12.71 24.91
C GLU A 203 -2.57 -13.34 24.16
N LEU A 204 -2.81 -13.91 22.98
CA LEU A 204 -1.73 -14.45 22.13
C LEU A 204 -1.00 -13.38 21.31
N PHE A 205 -1.61 -12.21 21.16
CA PHE A 205 -1.06 -11.09 20.41
C PHE A 205 -1.22 -9.79 21.18
N SER A 206 -0.27 -8.87 21.01
CA SER A 206 -0.53 -7.45 21.21
C SER A 206 -0.84 -6.82 19.85
N VAL A 207 -1.85 -5.96 19.85
CA VAL A 207 -2.22 -5.11 18.71
C VAL A 207 -1.91 -3.69 19.14
N ASN A 208 -1.02 -3.02 18.43
CA ASN A 208 -0.47 -1.72 18.78
C ASN A 208 -0.76 -0.76 17.64
N VAL A 209 -1.24 0.44 17.97
CA VAL A 209 -1.55 1.45 16.96
C VAL A 209 -1.04 2.81 17.41
N ASP A 210 -0.26 3.45 16.55
CA ASP A 210 0.21 4.82 16.74
C ASP A 210 -0.36 5.73 15.67
N VAL A 211 -0.69 6.96 16.03
CA VAL A 211 -1.17 7.99 15.10
C VAL A 211 -0.37 9.27 15.30
N ALA A 212 0.12 9.83 14.21
CA ALA A 212 0.73 11.16 14.20
C ALA A 212 0.44 11.89 12.88
N GLY A 213 0.85 13.16 12.76
CA GLY A 213 0.87 13.85 11.48
C GLY A 213 1.70 13.09 10.44
N CYS A 214 1.35 13.16 9.16
CA CYS A 214 2.13 12.52 8.11
C CYS A 214 3.34 13.39 7.70
N PRO A 215 4.57 12.83 7.64
CA PRO A 215 5.77 13.64 7.42
C PRO A 215 5.94 14.17 5.99
N TRP A 216 5.34 13.52 4.99
CA TRP A 216 5.40 13.93 3.58
C TRP A 216 4.14 14.67 3.11
N ASP A 217 3.11 14.75 3.95
CA ASP A 217 1.91 15.58 3.73
C ASP A 217 1.30 15.97 5.09
N GLN A 218 1.49 17.22 5.51
CA GLN A 218 1.03 17.70 6.83
C GLN A 218 -0.50 17.76 6.97
N SER A 219 -1.25 17.68 5.87
CA SER A 219 -2.71 17.62 5.93
C SER A 219 -3.22 16.20 6.21
N HIS A 220 -2.35 15.19 6.12
CA HIS A 220 -2.67 13.79 6.32
C HIS A 220 -2.23 13.30 7.71
N ARG A 221 -2.77 12.15 8.12
CA ARG A 221 -2.33 11.40 9.30
C ARG A 221 -1.60 10.13 8.86
N LEU A 222 -0.54 9.80 9.59
CA LEU A 222 0.16 8.52 9.44
C LEU A 222 -0.21 7.63 10.62
N VAL A 223 -0.64 6.42 10.30
CA VAL A 223 -0.96 5.38 11.27
C VAL A 223 0.01 4.22 11.12
N ARG A 224 0.59 3.76 12.23
CA ARG A 224 1.33 2.50 12.29
C ARG A 224 0.51 1.48 13.05
N ILE A 225 0.36 0.29 12.47
CA ILE A 225 -0.28 -0.86 13.11
C ILE A 225 0.77 -1.95 13.26
N GLY A 226 1.02 -2.36 14.49
CA GLY A 226 2.02 -3.35 14.86
C GLY A 226 1.40 -4.53 15.59
N LEU A 227 1.69 -5.74 15.11
CA LEU A 227 1.32 -6.99 15.77
C LEU A 227 2.56 -7.62 16.37
N LYS A 228 2.43 -8.15 17.59
CA LYS A 228 3.46 -8.99 18.21
C LYS A 228 2.84 -10.24 18.81
N GLY A 229 3.27 -11.39 18.33
CA GLY A 229 2.90 -12.70 18.87
C GLY A 229 3.62 -12.97 20.19
N ARG A 230 2.95 -13.68 21.09
CA ARG A 230 3.54 -14.13 22.35
C ARG A 230 4.78 -14.98 22.08
N LYS A 231 5.85 -14.76 22.83
CA LYS A 231 7.05 -15.60 22.79
C LYS A 231 6.74 -17.00 23.34
N ALA A 232 7.47 -17.98 22.84
CA ALA A 232 7.35 -19.34 23.35
C ALA A 232 7.88 -19.40 24.78
N SER A 233 7.30 -20.29 25.59
CA SER A 233 7.97 -20.73 26.81
C SER A 233 9.24 -21.49 26.42
N SER A 234 10.33 -21.27 27.16
CA SER A 234 11.68 -21.80 26.91
C SER A 234 11.79 -23.32 26.80
N ASP A 235 10.73 -24.06 27.13
CA ASP A 235 10.77 -25.50 27.32
C ASP A 235 10.27 -26.32 26.11
N VAL A 236 9.91 -25.66 24.99
CA VAL A 236 9.32 -26.34 23.82
C VAL A 236 10.26 -26.28 22.60
N HIS A 237 10.78 -27.44 22.18
CA HIS A 237 11.56 -27.60 20.95
C HIS A 237 10.64 -27.83 19.74
N GLY A 238 10.53 -26.82 18.86
CA GLY A 238 9.75 -26.87 17.62
C GLY A 238 9.39 -25.47 17.10
N ALA A 239 8.95 -25.34 15.85
CA ALA A 239 8.33 -24.11 15.35
C ALA A 239 7.03 -23.88 16.13
N ASN A 240 7.12 -23.09 17.20
CA ASN A 240 6.01 -22.81 18.11
C ASN A 240 4.97 -21.93 17.41
N ILE A 241 4.13 -22.56 16.59
CA ILE A 241 2.98 -21.90 15.98
C ILE A 241 2.02 -21.56 17.12
N ILE A 242 1.70 -20.28 17.29
CA ILE A 242 0.77 -19.80 18.32
C ILE A 242 -0.62 -19.52 17.76
N ALA A 243 -0.77 -19.38 16.45
CA ALA A 243 -2.05 -19.10 15.81
C ALA A 243 -2.12 -19.56 14.36
N ARG A 244 -3.34 -19.77 13.88
CA ARG A 244 -3.71 -20.18 12.52
C ARG A 244 -4.85 -19.30 12.01
N ASP A 245 -5.06 -19.26 10.70
CA ASP A 245 -6.12 -18.45 10.06
C ASP A 245 -6.16 -16.98 10.54
N THR A 246 -4.99 -16.38 10.77
CA THR A 246 -4.88 -15.03 11.32
C THR A 246 -5.24 -14.00 10.26
N LYS A 247 -6.20 -13.12 10.57
CA LYS A 247 -6.66 -12.02 9.71
C LYS A 247 -6.83 -10.74 10.51
N ILE A 248 -6.46 -9.60 9.94
CA ILE A 248 -6.71 -8.29 10.53
C ILE A 248 -7.71 -7.52 9.67
N ASP A 249 -8.68 -6.90 10.33
CA ASP A 249 -9.65 -5.99 9.74
C ASP A 249 -9.48 -4.60 10.37
N ILE A 250 -9.33 -3.58 9.52
CA ILE A 250 -9.20 -2.18 9.91
C ILE A 250 -10.46 -1.46 9.45
N GLU A 251 -11.27 -0.97 10.38
CA GLU A 251 -12.47 -0.21 10.08
C GLU A 251 -12.21 1.28 10.34
N PHE A 252 -12.36 2.13 9.33
CA PHE A 252 -12.17 3.57 9.42
C PHE A 252 -13.48 4.30 9.72
N ASN A 253 -13.44 5.31 10.57
CA ASN A 253 -14.60 6.13 10.86
C ASN A 253 -14.89 7.12 9.72
N PRO A 254 -16.01 7.00 8.97
CA PRO A 254 -16.34 7.87 7.84
C PRO A 254 -16.61 9.32 8.22
N VAL A 255 -16.89 9.59 9.51
CA VAL A 255 -17.07 10.96 10.01
C VAL A 255 -15.73 11.68 10.16
N ARG A 256 -14.65 10.92 10.38
CA ARG A 256 -13.31 11.45 10.67
C ARG A 256 -12.35 11.31 9.50
N ILE A 257 -12.48 10.27 8.68
CA ILE A 257 -11.57 9.95 7.57
C ILE A 257 -12.35 9.94 6.25
N GLY A 258 -11.86 10.70 5.27
CA GLY A 258 -12.42 10.72 3.92
C GLY A 258 -11.87 9.59 3.04
N SER A 259 -10.57 9.35 3.13
CA SER A 259 -9.88 8.27 2.40
C SER A 259 -8.64 7.75 3.13
N TYR A 260 -8.22 6.54 2.79
CA TYR A 260 -7.01 5.90 3.33
C TYR A 260 -6.20 5.23 2.24
N ARG A 261 -4.92 4.98 2.51
CA ARG A 261 -4.01 4.23 1.65
C ARG A 261 -3.13 3.32 2.50
N LEU A 262 -3.10 2.03 2.18
CA LEU A 262 -2.14 1.08 2.75
C LEU A 262 -0.79 1.23 2.04
N ILE A 263 0.27 1.54 2.78
CA ILE A 263 1.58 1.88 2.21
C ILE A 263 2.39 0.60 1.93
N GLY A 264 2.93 0.54 0.71
CA GLY A 264 3.91 -0.46 0.27
C GLY A 264 3.34 -1.72 -0.34
N TYR A 265 2.09 -2.06 -0.04
CA TYR A 265 1.43 -3.20 -0.65
C TYR A 265 1.01 -2.87 -2.10
N ASP A 266 1.15 -3.84 -3.01
CA ASP A 266 0.81 -3.67 -4.42
C ASP A 266 -0.69 -3.90 -4.67
N ARG A 267 -1.23 -3.38 -5.78
CA ARG A 267 -2.66 -3.53 -6.14
C ARG A 267 -3.19 -4.97 -6.18
N ARG A 268 -2.36 -6.00 -6.36
CA ARG A 268 -2.84 -7.40 -6.36
C ARG A 268 -3.19 -7.87 -4.96
N SER A 269 -2.53 -7.34 -3.92
CA SER A 269 -2.87 -7.65 -2.53
C SER A 269 -4.33 -7.28 -2.17
N LEU A 270 -4.94 -6.27 -2.83
CA LEU A 270 -6.36 -5.91 -2.65
C LEU A 270 -7.34 -6.97 -3.16
N GLN A 271 -6.98 -7.72 -4.22
CA GLN A 271 -7.83 -8.84 -4.65
C GLN A 271 -7.87 -9.95 -3.58
N GLY A 272 -6.86 -9.98 -2.70
CA GLY A 272 -6.82 -10.80 -1.49
C GLY A 272 -7.59 -10.21 -0.31
N GLU A 273 -7.73 -8.90 -0.20
CA GLU A 273 -8.49 -8.22 0.87
C GLU A 273 -10.00 -8.53 0.79
N ASN A 274 -10.55 -8.69 -0.42
CA ASN A 274 -11.91 -9.20 -0.62
C ASN A 274 -12.00 -10.74 -0.57
N SER A 275 -10.87 -11.44 -0.40
CA SER A 275 -10.86 -12.90 -0.38
C SER A 275 -11.12 -13.42 1.04
N ASN A 276 -12.40 -13.46 1.40
CA ASN A 276 -12.94 -14.57 2.19
C ASN A 276 -12.82 -15.91 1.44
N ARG A 277 -11.74 -16.16 0.68
CA ARG A 277 -11.50 -17.45 0.05
C ARG A 277 -11.14 -18.45 1.14
N GLU A 278 -12.13 -19.24 1.52
CA GLU A 278 -11.90 -20.54 2.13
C GLU A 278 -10.88 -21.30 1.26
N GLY A 279 -9.76 -21.73 1.85
CA GLY A 279 -8.75 -22.54 1.16
C GLY A 279 -7.41 -21.85 0.81
N ALA A 280 -7.15 -20.62 1.26
CA ALA A 280 -5.76 -20.13 1.30
C ALA A 280 -4.94 -21.02 2.25
N PRO A 281 -3.65 -21.30 1.95
CA PRO A 281 -2.85 -22.17 2.82
C PRO A 281 -2.80 -21.59 4.24
N ASP A 282 -3.15 -22.42 5.22
CA ASP A 282 -3.11 -22.06 6.64
C ASP A 282 -1.64 -21.89 7.08
N HIS A 283 -1.15 -20.66 6.96
CA HIS A 283 0.16 -20.27 7.42
C HIS A 283 0.08 -19.96 8.92
N GLY A 284 0.62 -20.89 9.72
CA GLY A 284 0.73 -20.71 11.16
C GLY A 284 1.65 -19.53 11.51
N ILE A 285 1.23 -18.72 12.49
CA ILE A 285 2.04 -17.63 13.03
C ILE A 285 2.95 -18.17 14.12
N ALA A 286 4.25 -17.95 13.96
CA ALA A 286 5.25 -18.37 14.95
C ALA A 286 5.23 -17.49 16.20
N ALA A 287 5.65 -18.06 17.32
CA ALA A 287 5.84 -17.35 18.57
C ALA A 287 6.85 -16.21 18.41
N GLY A 288 6.56 -15.05 19.02
CA GLY A 288 7.40 -13.86 18.90
C GLY A 288 7.34 -13.15 17.55
N TYR A 289 6.60 -13.67 16.55
CA TYR A 289 6.49 -13.04 15.24
C TYR A 289 5.94 -11.62 15.34
N THR A 290 6.51 -10.71 14.56
CA THR A 290 6.08 -9.32 14.46
C THR A 290 5.74 -8.96 13.01
N VAL A 291 4.75 -8.10 12.83
CA VAL A 291 4.46 -7.47 11.55
C VAL A 291 3.99 -6.04 11.76
N THR A 292 4.37 -5.18 10.84
CA THR A 292 4.09 -3.74 10.85
C THR A 292 3.47 -3.33 9.52
N ALA A 293 2.38 -2.58 9.59
CA ALA A 293 1.77 -1.93 8.45
C ALA A 293 1.65 -0.42 8.72
N LEU A 294 1.71 0.37 7.63
CA LEU A 294 1.48 1.81 7.68
C LEU A 294 0.29 2.19 6.81
N TYR A 295 -0.54 3.07 7.33
CA TYR A 295 -1.64 3.70 6.60
C TYR A 295 -1.45 5.20 6.55
N GLU A 296 -1.67 5.78 5.38
CA GLU A 296 -1.84 7.22 5.22
C GLU A 296 -3.33 7.54 5.14
N LEU A 297 -3.79 8.43 6.01
CA LEU A 297 -5.20 8.79 6.14
C LEU A 297 -5.39 10.25 5.76
N VAL A 298 -6.45 10.52 5.00
CA VAL A 298 -6.92 11.87 4.68
C VAL A 298 -8.10 12.19 5.59
N PRO A 299 -7.93 13.10 6.58
CA PRO A 299 -9.03 13.49 7.46
C PRO A 299 -10.16 14.19 6.69
N VAL A 300 -11.39 14.04 7.17
CA VAL A 300 -12.50 14.91 6.75
C VAL A 300 -12.22 16.33 7.26
N ALA A 301 -12.41 17.33 6.40
CA ALA A 301 -12.15 18.72 6.78
C ALA A 301 -12.99 19.12 8.02
N GLN A 302 -12.34 19.77 8.99
CA GLN A 302 -12.88 20.00 10.33
C GLN A 302 -14.18 20.82 10.32
N GLN A 303 -14.40 21.65 9.30
CA GLN A 303 -15.64 22.38 9.05
C GLN A 303 -16.88 21.50 8.84
N PHE A 304 -16.71 20.22 8.52
CA PHE A 304 -17.81 19.25 8.37
C PHE A 304 -18.02 18.37 9.61
N ILE A 305 -17.18 18.53 10.65
CA ILE A 305 -17.28 17.74 11.88
C ILE A 305 -18.19 18.48 12.87
N THR A 306 -19.45 18.06 12.96
CA THR A 306 -20.48 18.71 13.78
C THR A 306 -20.41 18.37 15.28
N ARG A 307 -19.52 17.46 15.70
CA ARG A 307 -19.34 17.06 17.11
C ARG A 307 -17.87 17.18 17.53
N GLN A 308 -17.62 17.89 18.63
CA GLN A 308 -16.30 18.12 19.24
C GLN A 308 -15.83 16.97 20.15
N GLU A 309 -16.58 15.87 20.26
CA GLU A 309 -16.17 14.73 21.07
C GLU A 309 -15.01 13.96 20.42
N ALA A 310 -14.13 13.41 21.25
CA ALA A 310 -13.06 12.52 20.81
C ALA A 310 -13.67 11.24 20.20
N GLN A 311 -13.86 11.26 18.89
CA GLN A 311 -14.33 10.11 18.14
C GLN A 311 -13.16 9.23 17.72
N THR A 312 -13.38 7.92 17.75
CA THR A 312 -12.49 6.91 17.19
C THR A 312 -12.17 7.24 15.73
N LEU A 313 -10.88 7.21 15.39
CA LEU A 313 -10.35 7.36 14.04
C LEU A 313 -10.55 6.07 13.24
N LEU A 314 -10.20 4.95 13.87
CA LEU A 314 -10.31 3.60 13.33
C LEU A 314 -10.36 2.56 14.46
N SER A 315 -10.83 1.35 14.12
CA SER A 315 -10.64 0.14 14.93
C SER A 315 -9.77 -0.86 14.16
N ALA A 316 -8.91 -1.58 14.88
CA ALA A 316 -8.09 -2.65 14.36
C ALA A 316 -8.49 -3.95 15.07
N LYS A 317 -9.04 -4.91 14.31
CA LYS A 317 -9.56 -6.17 14.81
C LYS A 317 -8.78 -7.34 14.23
N LEU A 318 -7.97 -7.96 15.08
CA LEU A 318 -7.27 -9.21 14.78
C LEU A 318 -8.19 -10.39 15.09
N ARG A 319 -8.35 -11.32 14.15
CA ARG A 319 -9.04 -12.61 14.32
C ARG A 319 -8.05 -13.73 14.07
N PHE A 320 -8.13 -14.80 14.86
CA PHE A 320 -7.24 -15.95 14.72
C PHE A 320 -7.85 -17.20 15.34
N LYS A 321 -7.32 -18.37 14.99
CA LYS A 321 -7.62 -19.65 15.63
C LYS A 321 -6.41 -20.14 16.41
N LYS A 322 -6.64 -20.79 17.55
CA LYS A 322 -5.57 -21.49 18.27
C LYS A 322 -5.15 -22.74 17.50
N PRO A 323 -3.85 -23.11 17.50
CA PRO A 323 -3.33 -24.27 16.78
C PRO A 323 -4.01 -25.59 17.19
N ASP A 324 -4.23 -25.75 18.50
CA ASP A 324 -4.80 -26.97 19.10
C ASP A 324 -6.30 -26.81 19.44
N GLY A 325 -6.93 -25.73 19.00
CA GLY A 325 -8.35 -25.48 19.27
C GLY A 325 -9.27 -26.28 18.33
N ASN A 326 -10.53 -26.46 18.73
CA ASN A 326 -11.59 -27.06 17.89
C ASN A 326 -12.00 -26.18 16.69
N GLY A 327 -11.12 -25.29 16.21
CA GLY A 327 -11.40 -24.30 15.17
C GLY A 327 -12.08 -23.01 15.67
N GLU A 328 -12.17 -22.81 16.99
CA GLU A 328 -12.74 -21.61 17.59
C GLU A 328 -11.96 -20.35 17.18
N VAL A 329 -12.70 -19.34 16.69
CA VAL A 329 -12.13 -18.04 16.30
C VAL A 329 -12.13 -17.12 17.51
N GLN A 330 -10.95 -16.61 17.85
CA GLN A 330 -10.74 -15.58 18.86
C GLN A 330 -10.48 -14.24 18.19
N SER A 331 -10.73 -13.14 18.90
CA SER A 331 -10.46 -11.80 18.39
C SER A 331 -9.91 -10.83 19.44
N ILE A 332 -9.06 -9.93 18.99
CA ILE A 332 -8.52 -8.80 19.76
C ILE A 332 -8.83 -7.53 18.98
N GLU A 333 -9.47 -6.56 19.63
CA GLU A 333 -9.87 -5.30 19.00
C GLU A 333 -9.23 -4.12 19.73
N ARG A 334 -8.75 -3.14 18.97
CA ARG A 334 -8.21 -1.87 19.49
C ARG A 334 -8.83 -0.72 18.72
N SER A 335 -9.53 0.15 19.44
CA SER A 335 -10.03 1.42 18.90
C SER A 335 -9.06 2.54 19.22
N VAL A 336 -8.86 3.45 18.27
CA VAL A 336 -7.83 4.48 18.36
C VAL A 336 -8.46 5.83 18.09
N THR A 337 -8.25 6.79 18.98
CA THR A 337 -8.56 8.20 18.76
C THR A 337 -7.35 8.92 18.19
N ASP A 338 -7.59 10.09 17.61
CA ASP A 338 -6.54 10.97 17.16
C ASP A 338 -6.44 12.20 18.07
N ASP A 339 -5.35 12.26 18.84
CA ASP A 339 -5.07 13.33 19.80
C ASP A 339 -4.34 14.53 19.16
N GLY A 340 -4.18 14.54 17.83
CA GLY A 340 -3.56 15.67 17.14
C GLY A 340 -2.03 15.71 17.24
N VAL A 341 -1.38 14.59 17.62
CA VAL A 341 0.07 14.54 17.81
C VAL A 341 0.81 14.88 16.52
N ASP A 342 1.69 15.89 16.60
CA ASP A 342 2.61 16.26 15.52
C ASP A 342 3.63 15.16 15.27
N PHE A 343 4.04 14.99 14.02
CA PHE A 343 5.01 13.94 13.67
C PHE A 343 6.35 14.05 14.42
N ALA A 344 6.79 15.28 14.71
CA ALA A 344 8.02 15.51 15.48
C ALA A 344 7.94 14.97 16.92
N GLN A 345 6.72 14.78 17.46
CA GLN A 345 6.47 14.21 18.79
C GLN A 345 6.05 12.73 18.73
N ALA A 346 6.00 12.14 17.53
CA ALA A 346 5.65 10.74 17.34
C ALA A 346 6.59 9.78 18.08
N HIS A 347 6.08 8.58 18.35
CA HIS A 347 6.87 7.49 18.90
C HIS A 347 8.13 7.23 18.03
N PRO A 348 9.32 7.00 18.63
CA PRO A 348 10.56 6.77 17.88
C PRO A 348 10.42 5.72 16.77
N ASP A 349 9.75 4.62 17.06
CA ASP A 349 9.52 3.59 16.04
C ASP A 349 8.59 4.02 14.89
N LEU A 350 7.59 4.87 15.16
CA LEU A 350 6.74 5.42 14.10
C LEU A 350 7.59 6.32 13.20
N LYS A 351 8.49 7.13 13.78
CA LYS A 351 9.46 7.93 13.02
C LYS A 351 10.36 7.06 12.14
N PHE A 352 10.87 5.96 12.70
CA PHE A 352 11.74 5.05 11.97
C PHE A 352 11.00 4.34 10.83
N ALA A 353 9.83 3.76 11.10
CA ALA A 353 9.01 3.10 10.08
C ALA A 353 8.63 4.05 8.94
N ALA A 354 8.26 5.30 9.27
CA ALA A 354 7.97 6.33 8.29
C ALA A 354 9.21 6.68 7.44
N ALA A 355 10.40 6.76 8.04
CA ALA A 355 11.64 7.01 7.32
C ALA A 355 11.94 5.90 6.30
N VAL A 356 11.74 4.63 6.68
CA VAL A 356 11.88 3.48 5.77
C VAL A 356 10.86 3.55 4.63
N ALA A 357 9.61 3.89 4.95
CA ALA A 357 8.55 4.03 3.95
C ALA A 357 8.83 5.16 2.96
N GLU A 358 9.18 6.33 3.47
CA GLU A 358 9.53 7.51 2.66
C GLU A 358 10.77 7.23 1.79
N PHE A 359 11.76 6.53 2.32
CA PHE A 359 12.92 6.10 1.55
C PHE A 359 12.55 5.19 0.39
N GLY A 360 11.72 4.17 0.64
CA GLY A 360 11.23 3.28 -0.41
C GLY A 360 10.41 4.03 -1.46
N MET A 361 9.52 4.94 -1.06
CA MET A 361 8.77 5.83 -1.97
C MET A 361 9.70 6.69 -2.84
N ILE A 362 10.81 7.19 -2.28
CA ILE A 362 11.82 7.96 -3.04
C ILE A 362 12.60 7.09 -4.03
N LEU A 363 12.89 5.83 -3.67
CA LEU A 363 13.63 4.90 -4.53
C LEU A 363 12.77 4.41 -5.70
N CYS A 364 11.50 4.06 -5.44
CA CYS A 364 10.57 3.63 -6.49
C CYS A 364 9.95 4.80 -7.28
N ASP A 365 10.30 6.05 -6.94
CA ASP A 365 9.76 7.26 -7.56
C ASP A 365 8.23 7.33 -7.47
N SER A 366 7.71 6.97 -6.30
CA SER A 366 6.29 6.97 -5.95
C SER A 366 5.61 8.30 -6.27
N GLY A 367 4.40 8.24 -6.83
CA GLY A 367 3.53 9.41 -7.00
C GLY A 367 3.01 9.98 -5.67
N TYR A 368 3.15 9.22 -4.58
CA TYR A 368 2.70 9.57 -3.24
C TYR A 368 3.84 9.95 -2.29
N LYS A 369 5.08 10.07 -2.79
CA LYS A 369 6.22 10.52 -1.97
C LYS A 369 6.05 11.93 -1.40
N GLY A 370 5.05 12.69 -1.85
CA GLY A 370 4.70 14.01 -1.32
C GLY A 370 5.88 14.98 -1.32
N SER A 371 6.09 15.66 -0.19
CA SER A 371 7.26 16.51 0.06
C SER A 371 8.50 15.74 0.53
N GLY A 372 8.51 14.41 0.41
CA GLY A 372 9.53 13.56 0.98
C GLY A 372 10.92 13.78 0.36
N THR A 373 11.95 13.73 1.20
CA THR A 373 13.35 13.94 0.78
C THR A 373 14.29 13.02 1.54
N LEU A 374 15.45 12.68 0.94
CA LEU A 374 16.48 11.90 1.66
C LEU A 374 16.99 12.61 2.93
N GLY A 375 16.90 13.95 2.99
CA GLY A 375 17.22 14.70 4.21
C GLY A 375 16.21 14.48 5.32
N ALA A 376 14.91 14.48 4.99
CA ALA A 376 13.83 14.15 5.93
C ALA A 376 13.93 12.69 6.40
N VAL A 377 14.16 11.75 5.47
CA VAL A 377 14.45 10.34 5.79
C VAL A 377 15.58 10.22 6.81
N LEU A 378 16.73 10.86 6.57
CA LEU A 378 17.87 10.81 7.50
C LEU A 378 17.51 11.34 8.88
N LYS A 379 16.81 12.47 8.93
CA LYS A 379 16.36 13.07 10.20
C LYS A 379 15.49 12.10 10.99
N TRP A 380 14.43 11.59 10.36
CA TRP A 380 13.46 10.72 11.03
C TRP A 380 14.03 9.36 11.40
N ALA A 381 14.92 8.80 10.57
CA ALA A 381 15.64 7.59 10.89
C ALA A 381 16.59 7.77 12.09
N GLN A 382 17.27 8.91 12.19
CA GLN A 382 18.15 9.21 13.32
C GLN A 382 17.37 9.42 14.62
N GLU A 383 16.29 10.22 14.59
CA GLU A 383 15.42 10.42 15.75
C GLU A 383 14.68 9.13 16.17
N GLY A 384 14.38 8.25 15.21
CA GLY A 384 13.75 6.96 15.43
C GLY A 384 14.72 5.80 15.66
N LYS A 385 16.04 6.03 15.72
CA LYS A 385 17.03 4.94 15.80
C LYS A 385 16.85 4.06 17.04
N GLY A 386 16.48 4.66 18.18
CA GLY A 386 16.39 3.94 19.45
C GLY A 386 17.72 3.29 19.87
N ASP A 387 17.63 2.26 20.71
CA ASP A 387 18.78 1.57 21.30
C ASP A 387 19.62 0.82 20.24
N ASP A 388 18.97 0.24 19.24
CA ASP A 388 19.60 -0.39 18.07
C ASP A 388 20.78 -1.31 18.43
N ALA A 389 20.55 -2.25 19.36
CA ALA A 389 21.60 -3.11 19.92
C ALA A 389 22.46 -3.84 18.87
N ASN A 390 21.85 -4.19 17.73
CA ASN A 390 22.49 -4.94 16.64
C ASN A 390 22.90 -4.05 15.46
N GLY A 391 22.72 -2.73 15.54
CA GLY A 391 23.16 -1.78 14.52
C GLY A 391 22.37 -1.79 13.20
N TYR A 392 21.22 -2.47 13.12
CA TYR A 392 20.43 -2.55 11.89
C TYR A 392 19.88 -1.19 11.47
N ARG A 393 19.35 -0.41 12.41
CA ARG A 393 18.81 0.93 12.13
C ARG A 393 19.92 1.91 11.78
N ALA A 394 21.10 1.79 12.40
CA ALA A 394 22.30 2.53 12.01
C ALA A 394 22.74 2.17 10.58
N GLY A 395 22.72 0.89 10.21
CA GLY A 395 23.02 0.42 8.86
C GLY A 395 22.08 1.02 7.80
N PHE A 396 20.78 1.13 8.13
CA PHE A 396 19.81 1.83 7.28
C PHE A 396 20.18 3.30 7.09
N ILE A 397 20.51 4.01 8.17
CA ILE A 397 20.90 5.43 8.11
C ILE A 397 22.12 5.61 7.19
N GLU A 398 23.13 4.74 7.28
CA GLU A 398 24.28 4.78 6.38
C GLU A 398 23.90 4.50 4.91
N MET A 399 23.00 3.55 4.68
CA MET A 399 22.47 3.26 3.33
C MET A 399 21.76 4.47 2.72
N VAL A 400 20.98 5.22 3.52
CA VAL A 400 20.34 6.47 3.06
C VAL A 400 21.39 7.53 2.73
N ARG A 401 22.45 7.69 3.53
CA ARG A 401 23.56 8.62 3.22
C ARG A 401 24.25 8.26 1.91
N LYS A 402 24.57 6.98 1.70
CA LYS A 402 25.14 6.49 0.43
C LYS A 402 24.24 6.82 -0.75
N THR A 403 22.94 6.58 -0.62
CA THR A 403 21.94 6.90 -1.65
C THR A 403 21.92 8.40 -1.97
N GLN A 404 22.05 9.26 -0.95
CA GLN A 404 22.10 10.70 -1.14
C GLN A 404 23.35 11.13 -1.93
N THR A 405 24.48 10.46 -1.75
CA THR A 405 25.68 10.66 -2.57
C THR A 405 25.46 10.18 -4.01
N LEU A 406 24.89 8.98 -4.19
CA LEU A 406 24.62 8.42 -5.51
C LEU A 406 23.67 9.26 -6.37
N LYS A 407 22.69 9.93 -5.75
CA LYS A 407 21.76 10.84 -6.45
C LYS A 407 22.34 12.23 -6.75
N LYS A 408 23.50 12.58 -6.18
CA LYS A 408 24.20 13.86 -6.43
C LYS A 408 25.28 13.74 -7.51
N SER A 409 25.86 12.56 -7.65
CA SER A 409 26.76 12.19 -8.75
C SER A 409 25.99 12.01 -10.05
#